data_AF-A0A916Y915-F1
#
_entry.id   AF-A0A916Y915-F1
#
_cell.length_a   1.000
_cell.length_b   1.000
_cell.length_c   1.000
_cell.angle_alpha   90.00
_cell.angle_beta   90.00
_cell.angle_gamma   90.00
#
_symmetry.space_group_name_H-M   'P 1'
#
loop_
_entity.id
_entity.type
_entity.pdbx_description
1 polymer ?
#
loop_
_entity_poly.entity_id
_entity_poly.type
_entity_poly.pdbx_seq_one_letter_code
_entity_poly.pdbx_strand_id
1 'polypeptide(L)'
;MQRIRGAVALAVLGLGALTLAGCAGSMGGFSDLDADREAQDELPALDEVALASVDAQTSRYVGEYKGTSLWLVEGRADSPVCLVAASDDSEWTMACGSGAGLTTSGALGRFTVVPDNLPAPHEATAISENVYALGG
;
A
#
# COMPACT_ATOMS: atom_id res chain seq x y z
N MET A 1 -45.36 -29.48 52.42
CA MET A 1 -43.93 -29.77 52.75
C MET A 1 -43.16 -29.86 51.44
N GLN A 2 -42.54 -28.76 51.03
CA GLN A 2 -41.93 -28.58 49.70
C GLN A 2 -40.41 -28.52 49.90
N ARG A 3 -39.70 -29.58 49.49
CA ARG A 3 -38.26 -29.72 49.70
C ARG A 3 -37.50 -29.01 48.58
N ILE A 4 -37.01 -27.81 48.89
CA ILE A 4 -35.97 -27.11 48.12
C ILE A 4 -34.62 -27.73 48.48
N ARG A 5 -33.93 -28.40 47.55
CA ARG A 5 -32.47 -28.60 47.57
C ARG A 5 -31.93 -28.89 46.17
N GLY A 6 -30.89 -28.16 45.77
CA GLY A 6 -29.90 -28.64 44.80
C GLY A 6 -29.74 -27.77 43.56
N ALA A 7 -28.88 -26.76 43.65
CA ALA A 7 -28.28 -26.13 42.49
C ALA A 7 -27.40 -27.16 41.76
N VAL A 8 -27.64 -27.35 40.46
CA VAL A 8 -26.66 -27.97 39.55
C VAL A 8 -26.63 -27.08 38.32
N ALA A 9 -25.60 -26.24 38.27
CA ALA A 9 -25.16 -25.57 37.05
C ALA A 9 -24.68 -26.63 36.06
N LEU A 10 -25.16 -26.57 34.81
CA LEU A 10 -24.55 -27.31 33.71
C LEU A 10 -24.59 -26.46 32.44
N ALA A 11 -23.37 -26.13 32.03
CA ALA A 11 -22.96 -25.31 30.92
C ALA A 11 -23.51 -25.78 29.56
N VAL A 12 -23.87 -24.82 28.71
CA VAL A 12 -23.83 -25.00 27.26
C VAL A 12 -22.74 -24.09 26.72
N LEU A 13 -21.58 -24.70 26.51
CA LEU A 13 -20.47 -24.21 25.71
C LEU A 13 -20.92 -24.09 24.25
N GLY A 14 -20.83 -22.88 23.70
CA GLY A 14 -20.87 -22.62 22.26
C GLY A 14 -19.60 -21.87 21.87
N LEU A 15 -18.48 -22.59 21.78
CA LEU A 15 -17.26 -22.16 21.11
C LEU A 15 -17.51 -22.06 19.60
N GLY A 16 -17.14 -20.94 18.98
CA GLY A 16 -17.28 -20.73 17.53
C GLY A 16 -16.41 -19.59 17.01
N ALA A 17 -15.09 -19.72 17.20
CA ALA A 17 -14.00 -19.19 16.38
C ALA A 17 -14.25 -17.89 15.57
N LEU A 18 -13.94 -16.73 16.16
CA LEU A 18 -13.42 -15.60 15.39
C LEU A 18 -11.95 -15.90 15.10
N THR A 19 -11.70 -16.67 14.04
CA THR A 19 -10.35 -16.93 13.55
C THR A 19 -9.79 -15.65 12.90
N LEU A 20 -8.77 -15.11 13.55
CA LEU A 20 -7.71 -14.23 13.08
C LEU A 20 -7.84 -13.80 11.60
N ALA A 21 -8.30 -12.58 11.36
CA ALA A 21 -7.80 -11.83 10.21
C ALA A 21 -6.33 -11.53 10.54
N GLY A 22 -5.43 -12.37 10.03
CA GLY A 22 -4.01 -12.28 10.31
C GLY A 22 -3.48 -10.92 9.88
N CYS A 23 -2.78 -10.24 10.79
CA CYS A 23 -1.71 -9.33 10.41
C CYS A 23 -0.64 -10.16 9.69
N ALA A 24 -0.89 -10.52 8.42
CA ALA A 24 0.19 -10.87 7.52
C ALA A 24 0.86 -9.55 7.12
N GLY A 25 1.52 -8.90 8.10
CA GLY A 25 2.52 -7.90 7.80
C GLY A 25 3.63 -8.64 7.08
N SER A 26 3.55 -8.64 5.75
CA SER A 26 4.54 -9.28 4.90
C SER A 26 5.89 -8.68 5.28
N MET A 27 6.86 -9.54 5.59
CA MET A 27 8.21 -9.13 5.95
C MET A 27 8.88 -8.61 4.65
N GLY A 28 8.54 -7.37 4.26
CA GLY A 28 8.81 -6.79 2.94
C GLY A 28 7.61 -6.14 2.24
N GLY A 29 6.52 -5.83 2.95
CA GLY A 29 5.33 -5.17 2.42
C GLY A 29 5.47 -3.65 2.24
N PHE A 30 4.42 -3.07 1.68
CA PHE A 30 4.24 -1.63 1.53
C PHE A 30 2.91 -1.25 2.20
N SER A 31 2.97 -0.70 3.41
CA SER A 31 1.80 -0.27 4.19
C SER A 31 0.87 0.68 3.43
N ASP A 32 1.39 1.48 2.49
CA ASP A 32 0.58 2.34 1.63
C ASP A 32 -0.43 1.55 0.78
N LEU A 33 -0.15 0.28 0.45
CA LEU A 33 -1.04 -0.59 -0.33
C LEU A 33 -2.13 -1.28 0.51
N ASP A 34 -1.98 -1.30 1.84
CA ASP A 34 -2.91 -1.98 2.75
C ASP A 34 -4.17 -1.14 3.05
N ALA A 35 -4.18 0.14 2.68
CA ALA A 35 -5.32 1.03 2.88
C ALA A 35 -6.54 0.62 2.03
N ASP A 36 -7.74 1.00 2.47
CA ASP A 36 -8.93 0.87 1.62
C ASP A 36 -8.84 1.80 0.40
N ARG A 37 -9.41 1.37 -0.73
CA ARG A 37 -9.37 2.16 -1.96
C ARG A 37 -10.40 3.30 -1.95
N GLU A 38 -9.96 4.49 -2.33
CA GLU A 38 -10.73 5.71 -2.47
C GLU A 38 -10.80 6.20 -3.93
N ALA A 39 -11.58 7.26 -4.18
CA ALA A 39 -11.74 7.82 -5.54
C ALA A 39 -10.43 8.40 -6.10
N GLN A 40 -9.60 9.00 -5.26
CA GLN A 40 -8.30 9.59 -5.63
C GLN A 40 -7.25 8.54 -6.03
N ASP A 41 -7.50 7.27 -5.70
CA ASP A 41 -6.62 6.16 -6.06
C ASP A 41 -6.74 5.76 -7.53
N GLU A 42 -7.69 6.33 -8.28
CA GLU A 42 -7.76 6.14 -9.71
C GLU A 42 -6.48 6.67 -10.38
N LEU A 43 -5.82 5.80 -11.15
CA LEU A 43 -4.62 6.17 -11.88
C LEU A 43 -4.94 7.21 -12.96
N PRO A 44 -3.97 8.06 -13.33
CA PRO A 44 -4.11 8.91 -14.50
C PRO A 44 -4.32 8.06 -15.76
N ALA A 45 -4.66 8.70 -16.89
CA ALA A 45 -4.85 8.02 -18.17
C ALA A 45 -3.53 7.45 -18.72
N LEU A 46 -3.15 6.28 -18.20
CA LEU A 46 -1.98 5.50 -18.63
C LEU A 46 -2.25 4.80 -19.97
N ASP A 47 -1.18 4.54 -20.72
CA ASP A 47 -1.29 3.72 -21.93
C ASP A 47 -1.50 2.23 -21.62
N GLU A 48 -1.91 1.46 -22.63
CA GLU A 48 -2.20 0.03 -22.48
C GLU A 48 -0.97 -0.77 -22.04
N VAL A 49 0.25 -0.34 -22.39
CA VAL A 49 1.50 -1.03 -22.06
C VAL A 49 1.82 -0.86 -20.57
N ALA A 50 1.62 0.34 -20.03
CA ALA A 50 1.75 0.62 -18.60
C ALA A 50 0.68 -0.12 -17.78
N LEU A 51 -0.58 -0.09 -18.22
CA LEU A 51 -1.67 -0.82 -17.56
C LEU A 51 -1.51 -2.34 -17.61
N ALA A 52 -0.82 -2.87 -18.62
CA ALA A 52 -0.49 -4.30 -18.67
C ALA A 52 0.50 -4.70 -17.55
N SER A 53 1.29 -3.76 -17.04
CA SER A 53 2.39 -4.00 -16.10
C SER A 53 1.99 -3.92 -14.62
N VAL A 54 0.78 -3.46 -14.31
CA VAL A 54 0.30 -3.22 -12.94
C VAL A 54 -1.10 -3.76 -12.70
N ASP A 55 -1.43 -4.08 -11.46
CA ASP A 55 -2.83 -4.26 -11.05
C ASP A 55 -3.45 -2.91 -10.67
N ALA A 56 -4.10 -2.25 -11.62
CA ALA A 56 -4.70 -0.93 -11.39
C ALA A 56 -5.78 -0.89 -10.29
N GLN A 57 -6.27 -2.03 -9.77
CA GLN A 57 -7.21 -2.02 -8.64
C GLN A 57 -6.51 -1.90 -7.28
N THR A 58 -5.20 -2.12 -7.23
CA THR A 58 -4.39 -1.98 -6.01
C THR A 58 -3.73 -0.61 -5.89
N SER A 59 -3.99 0.29 -6.85
CA SER A 59 -3.44 1.63 -6.81
C SER A 59 -3.86 2.37 -5.55
N ARG A 60 -2.93 3.13 -4.98
CA ARG A 60 -3.13 4.00 -3.82
C ARG A 60 -2.45 5.32 -4.08
N TYR A 61 -3.20 6.40 -4.02
CA TYR A 61 -2.66 7.74 -4.05
C TYR A 61 -1.89 7.97 -2.76
N VAL A 62 -0.59 8.26 -2.88
CA VAL A 62 0.31 8.41 -1.74
C VAL A 62 0.62 9.86 -1.41
N GLY A 63 0.29 10.79 -2.32
CA GLY A 63 0.43 12.22 -2.07
C GLY A 63 0.94 12.99 -3.28
N GLU A 64 1.28 14.24 -3.03
CA GLU A 64 1.81 15.16 -4.04
C GLU A 64 3.12 15.77 -3.56
N TYR A 65 4.05 15.99 -4.48
CA TYR A 65 5.27 16.71 -4.23
C TYR A 65 5.60 17.67 -5.37
N LYS A 66 5.66 18.98 -5.07
CA LYS A 66 5.98 20.05 -6.03
C LYS A 66 5.13 19.98 -7.32
N GLY A 67 3.82 19.74 -7.21
CA GLY A 67 2.90 19.63 -8.35
C GLY A 67 2.95 18.30 -9.09
N THR A 68 3.59 17.27 -8.52
CA THR A 68 3.58 15.91 -9.04
C THR A 68 2.78 15.01 -8.10
N SER A 69 1.66 14.49 -8.58
CA SER A 69 0.85 13.49 -7.91
C SER A 69 1.49 12.11 -8.04
N LEU A 70 1.40 11.31 -6.97
CA LEU A 70 2.07 10.02 -6.87
C LEU A 70 1.08 8.93 -6.46
N TRP A 71 1.20 7.78 -7.12
CA TRP A 71 0.46 6.57 -6.80
C TRP A 71 1.41 5.39 -6.65
N LEU A 72 1.20 4.60 -5.61
CA LEU A 72 1.81 3.29 -5.44
C LEU A 72 0.85 2.22 -5.93
N VAL A 73 1.34 1.21 -6.66
CA VAL A 73 0.51 0.15 -7.25
C VAL A 73 1.26 -1.17 -7.17
N GLU A 74 0.55 -2.28 -6.95
CA GLU A 74 1.14 -3.60 -7.15
C GLU A 74 1.48 -3.78 -8.63
N GLY A 75 2.74 -4.13 -8.90
CA GLY A 75 3.14 -4.54 -10.23
C GLY A 75 2.71 -5.98 -10.53
N ARG A 76 2.73 -6.34 -11.81
CA ARG A 76 2.53 -7.72 -12.27
C ARG A 76 3.88 -8.39 -12.57
N ALA A 77 3.84 -9.72 -12.67
CA ALA A 77 5.00 -10.56 -12.96
C ALA A 77 6.13 -10.38 -11.91
N ASP A 78 7.34 -10.04 -12.35
CA ASP A 78 8.54 -10.02 -11.50
C ASP A 78 8.73 -8.70 -10.71
N SER A 79 7.81 -7.73 -10.88
CA SER A 79 7.83 -6.46 -10.18
C SER A 79 6.68 -6.39 -9.19
N PRO A 80 6.92 -6.51 -7.87
CA PRO A 80 5.85 -6.47 -6.88
C PRO A 80 5.32 -5.06 -6.62
N VAL A 81 6.03 -4.01 -7.01
CA VAL A 81 5.63 -2.63 -6.75
C VAL A 81 6.01 -1.70 -7.89
N CYS A 82 5.13 -0.76 -8.21
CA CYS A 82 5.36 0.30 -9.17
C CYS A 82 4.92 1.64 -8.60
N LEU A 83 5.69 2.69 -8.93
CA LEU A 83 5.37 4.07 -8.63
C LEU A 83 4.97 4.77 -9.92
N VAL A 84 3.78 5.37 -9.92
CA VAL A 84 3.30 6.26 -10.98
C VAL A 84 3.44 7.69 -10.47
N ALA A 85 4.03 8.55 -11.30
CA ALA A 85 4.11 9.98 -11.05
C ALA A 85 3.46 10.71 -12.22
N ALA A 86 2.59 11.68 -11.94
CA ALA A 86 1.96 12.50 -12.97
C ALA A 86 1.89 13.98 -12.56
N SER A 87 1.92 14.85 -13.55
CA SER A 87 1.68 16.29 -13.40
C SER A 87 0.29 16.68 -13.89
N ASP A 88 -0.13 17.88 -13.53
CA ASP A 88 -1.38 18.48 -14.01
C ASP A 88 -1.44 18.64 -15.55
N ASP A 89 -0.28 18.73 -16.21
CA ASP A 89 -0.15 18.84 -17.67
C ASP A 89 -0.34 17.49 -18.40
N SER A 90 -0.83 16.47 -17.69
CA SER A 90 -1.06 15.10 -18.20
C SER A 90 0.22 14.35 -18.59
N GLU A 91 1.41 14.86 -18.23
CA GLU A 91 2.64 14.09 -18.32
C GLU A 91 2.69 13.07 -17.18
N TRP A 92 3.04 11.82 -17.49
CA TRP A 92 3.20 10.76 -16.49
C TRP A 92 4.44 9.91 -16.75
N THR A 93 4.95 9.29 -15.69
CA THR A 93 5.98 8.25 -15.76
C THR A 93 5.65 7.13 -14.77
N MET A 94 6.11 5.92 -15.09
CA MET A 94 6.00 4.76 -14.23
C MET A 94 7.36 4.12 -14.07
N ALA A 95 7.72 3.77 -12.84
CA ALA A 95 8.88 2.95 -12.54
C ALA A 95 8.46 1.77 -11.69
N CYS A 96 8.91 0.57 -12.06
CA CYS A 96 8.64 -0.65 -11.32
C CYS A 96 9.91 -1.19 -10.66
N GLY A 97 9.73 -1.73 -9.46
CA GLY A 97 10.79 -2.17 -8.58
C GLY A 97 10.77 -3.66 -8.31
N SER A 98 11.52 -4.03 -7.27
CA SER A 98 11.50 -5.36 -6.67
C SER A 98 10.90 -5.26 -5.25
N GLY A 99 10.87 -6.36 -4.51
CA GLY A 99 10.47 -6.33 -3.09
C GLY A 99 11.40 -5.50 -2.20
N ALA A 100 12.57 -5.10 -2.71
CA ALA A 100 13.46 -4.15 -2.05
C ALA A 100 13.09 -2.66 -2.29
N GLY A 101 12.00 -2.39 -3.03
CA GLY A 101 11.60 -1.06 -3.45
C GLY A 101 12.20 -0.65 -4.80
N LEU A 102 12.24 0.67 -5.05
CA LEU A 102 12.81 1.29 -6.25
C LEU A 102 13.24 2.73 -5.99
N THR A 103 14.12 3.25 -6.84
CA THR A 103 14.41 4.69 -6.94
C THR A 103 14.25 5.12 -8.39
N THR A 104 13.54 6.21 -8.63
CA THR A 104 13.33 6.80 -9.97
C THR A 104 13.73 8.27 -9.97
N SER A 105 14.15 8.77 -11.13
CA SER A 105 14.52 10.17 -11.36
C SER A 105 14.06 10.58 -12.75
N GLY A 106 13.46 11.76 -12.86
CA GLY A 106 13.02 12.31 -14.14
C GLY A 106 12.58 13.78 -14.01
N ALA A 107 11.90 14.27 -15.05
CA ALA A 107 11.37 15.64 -15.07
C ALA A 107 10.35 15.91 -13.94
N LEU A 108 9.59 14.89 -13.57
CA LEU A 108 8.60 14.92 -12.49
C LEU A 108 9.21 14.81 -11.09
N GLY A 109 10.54 14.72 -10.97
CA GLY A 109 11.26 14.66 -9.71
C GLY A 109 12.02 13.37 -9.48
N ARG A 110 12.52 13.21 -8.27
CA ARG A 110 13.30 12.05 -7.84
C ARG A 110 12.67 11.44 -6.60
N PHE A 111 12.21 10.21 -6.73
CA PHE A 111 11.43 9.53 -5.72
C PHE A 111 12.02 8.16 -5.42
N THR A 112 11.79 7.69 -4.20
CA THR A 112 12.15 6.34 -3.80
C THR A 112 11.02 5.71 -3.01
N VAL A 113 10.78 4.44 -3.32
CA VAL A 113 9.84 3.57 -2.60
C VAL A 113 10.64 2.67 -1.69
N VAL A 114 10.30 2.64 -0.40
CA VAL A 114 10.99 1.90 0.64
C VAL A 114 9.98 0.99 1.36
N PRO A 115 10.19 -0.34 1.40
CA PRO A 115 9.37 -1.27 2.17
C PRO A 115 9.36 -0.96 3.68
N ASP A 116 8.31 -1.34 4.38
CA ASP A 116 8.05 -0.97 5.80
C ASP A 116 9.19 -1.29 6.77
N ASN A 117 9.97 -2.33 6.48
CA ASN A 117 11.02 -2.83 7.37
C ASN A 117 12.42 -2.27 7.03
N LEU A 118 12.51 -1.30 6.12
CA LEU A 118 13.75 -0.63 5.76
C LEU A 118 13.73 0.83 6.22
N PRO A 119 14.89 1.38 6.65
CA PRO A 119 14.96 2.75 7.11
C PRO A 119 14.67 3.73 5.97
N ALA A 120 13.98 4.82 6.30
CA ALA A 120 13.82 5.96 5.41
C ALA A 120 15.20 6.46 4.90
N PRO A 121 15.30 6.93 3.66
CA PRO A 121 16.55 7.44 3.13
C PRO A 121 17.00 8.71 3.86
N HIS A 122 18.32 8.89 4.01
CA HIS A 122 18.88 10.11 4.58
C HIS A 122 18.51 11.34 3.74
N GLU A 123 18.18 12.43 4.42
CA GLU A 123 17.86 13.74 3.80
C GLU A 123 16.71 13.71 2.78
N ALA A 124 15.80 12.73 2.93
CA ALA A 124 14.59 12.63 2.12
C ALA A 124 13.39 13.32 2.78
N THR A 125 12.46 13.81 1.96
CA THR A 125 11.15 14.28 2.44
C THR A 125 10.15 13.13 2.35
N ALA A 126 9.54 12.74 3.47
CA ALA A 126 8.47 11.75 3.48
C ALA A 126 7.23 12.32 2.79
N ILE A 127 6.66 11.54 1.87
CA ILE A 127 5.39 11.85 1.19
C ILE A 127 4.30 10.98 1.80
N SER A 128 4.60 9.69 1.98
CA SER A 128 3.77 8.67 2.63
C SER A 128 4.64 7.71 3.45
N GLU A 129 4.07 6.60 3.92
CA GLU A 129 4.80 5.60 4.71
C GLU A 129 5.94 4.97 3.88
N ASN A 130 5.67 4.66 2.60
CA ASN A 130 6.64 4.00 1.73
C ASN A 130 7.29 4.93 0.69
N VAL A 131 6.79 6.13 0.45
CA VAL A 131 7.26 6.99 -0.65
C VAL A 131 7.93 8.26 -0.14
N TYR A 132 9.12 8.54 -0.68
CA TYR A 132 9.97 9.66 -0.29
C TYR A 132 10.48 10.43 -1.50
N ALA A 133 10.50 11.76 -1.42
CA ALA A 133 11.20 12.62 -2.36
C ALA A 133 12.68 12.78 -1.96
N LEU A 134 13.58 12.71 -2.94
CA LEU A 134 15.02 12.88 -2.75
C LEU A 134 15.49 14.21 -3.36
N GLY A 135 16.23 15.02 -2.60
CA GLY A 135 16.80 16.28 -3.09
C GLY A 135 15.83 17.46 -3.03
N GLY A 136 15.38 17.78 -1.81
CA GLY A 136 14.53 18.93 -1.51
C GLY A 136 15.17 20.27 -1.80
#